data_AF-A0A3P9IQF0-F1
#
_entry.id   AF-A0A3P9IQF0-F1
#
_cell.length_a   1.000
_cell.length_b   1.000
_cell.length_c   1.000
_cell.angle_alpha   90.00
_cell.angle_beta   90.00
_cell.angle_gamma   90.00
#
_symmetry.space_group_name_H-M   'P 1'
#
loop_
_entity.id
_entity.type
_entity.pdbx_description
1 polymer ?
#
loop_
_entity_poly.entity_id
_entity_poly.type
_entity_poly.pdbx_seq_one_letter_code
_entity_poly.pdbx_strand_id
1 'polypeptide(L)'
;MPVHSREKKDSNHEEMEVDFPEQDGSSTDEEDTVSSSVSEDGDSSEMDDEDCERRRMECLDEMTTLEKQFTDLKEQLYKERLSQVEVKLQEVMAGCAQEYLEPLANLQENMQIRTKVAGIYRELCLESVKNKYECEIQAACQHWESEKLLLFDTVQSELEEKIRRLEEDRHSIDITSELWNDGLHARKNKKKDPFCPVKKKKPVVVSGPYIVYMLQDLDILEDWTAIRKAMASLGPHRVKVDVPALKPDRHHHVARSEDGRLYYDSQWYCRGQAICINRKDDYPTRMEFCGDPP
;
A
#
# COMPACT_ATOMS: atom_id res chain seq x y z
N MET A 1 11.76 -4.22 24.74
CA MET A 1 11.42 -5.38 25.62
C MET A 1 10.33 -4.91 26.55
N PRO A 2 9.20 -5.61 26.78
CA PRO A 2 8.70 -6.94 26.33
C PRO A 2 7.65 -6.78 25.19
N VAL A 3 7.35 -7.66 24.22
CA VAL A 3 7.15 -9.12 24.01
C VAL A 3 5.85 -9.70 24.60
N HIS A 4 5.04 -10.22 23.67
CA HIS A 4 3.63 -10.62 23.66
C HIS A 4 3.14 -11.69 24.63
N SER A 5 1.81 -11.73 24.80
CA SER A 5 0.92 -12.91 24.85
C SER A 5 -0.51 -12.39 24.64
N ARG A 6 -1.48 -12.98 23.94
CA ARG A 6 -1.65 -14.21 23.15
C ARG A 6 -3.03 -14.06 22.49
N GLU A 7 -3.19 -14.58 21.28
CA GLU A 7 -4.44 -14.62 20.51
C GLU A 7 -5.65 -15.12 21.33
N LYS A 8 -6.82 -14.49 21.13
CA LYS A 8 -8.10 -15.20 21.22
C LYS A 8 -9.10 -14.60 20.23
N LYS A 9 -9.51 -15.50 19.34
CA LYS A 9 -10.54 -15.46 18.31
C LYS A 9 -11.90 -15.11 18.92
N ASP A 10 -12.52 -14.05 18.40
CA ASP A 10 -13.93 -13.75 18.62
C ASP A 10 -14.78 -14.79 17.87
N SER A 11 -15.48 -15.62 18.64
CA SER A 11 -16.73 -16.23 18.24
C SER A 11 -17.53 -16.50 19.51
N ASN A 12 -18.29 -15.51 19.98
CA ASN A 12 -19.34 -15.73 20.96
C ASN A 12 -20.64 -15.23 20.34
N HIS A 13 -21.26 -16.12 19.57
CA HIS A 13 -22.66 -16.05 19.20
C HIS A 13 -23.41 -16.60 20.43
N GLU A 14 -23.74 -15.72 21.37
CA GLU A 14 -24.59 -16.08 22.51
C GLU A 14 -26.04 -16.04 22.03
N GLU A 15 -26.52 -17.17 21.52
CA GLU A 15 -27.94 -17.46 21.47
C GLU A 15 -28.43 -17.61 22.91
N MET A 16 -29.41 -16.80 23.28
CA MET A 16 -30.08 -16.85 24.57
C MET A 16 -30.95 -18.11 24.61
N GLU A 17 -30.38 -19.23 25.04
CA GLU A 17 -31.10 -20.48 25.27
C GLU A 17 -31.90 -20.32 26.58
N VAL A 18 -33.22 -20.25 26.46
CA VAL A 18 -34.14 -20.19 27.58
C VAL A 18 -34.42 -21.63 28.02
N ASP A 19 -33.80 -22.03 29.13
CA ASP A 19 -34.01 -23.34 29.76
C ASP A 19 -35.45 -23.42 30.30
N PHE A 20 -36.31 -24.14 29.58
CA PHE A 20 -37.60 -24.59 30.10
C PHE A 20 -37.42 -26.01 30.64
N PRO A 21 -37.76 -26.30 31.90
CA PRO A 21 -37.81 -27.69 32.35
C PRO A 21 -38.92 -28.43 31.59
N GLU A 22 -38.52 -29.37 30.73
CA GLU A 22 -39.40 -30.36 30.11
C GLU A 22 -40.02 -31.23 31.22
N GLN A 23 -41.31 -31.04 31.46
CA GLN A 23 -42.10 -31.96 32.28
C GLN A 23 -42.65 -33.05 31.36
N ASP A 24 -41.86 -34.12 31.20
CA ASP A 24 -42.29 -35.33 30.51
C ASP A 24 -43.47 -35.96 31.25
N GLY A 25 -44.65 -35.78 30.67
CA GLY A 25 -45.81 -36.63 30.91
C GLY A 25 -45.68 -37.89 30.07
N SER A 26 -45.38 -39.03 30.70
CA SER A 26 -45.53 -40.35 30.07
C SER A 26 -46.48 -41.21 30.89
N SER A 27 -47.64 -41.43 30.28
CA SER A 27 -48.66 -42.43 30.60
C SER A 27 -48.08 -43.84 30.45
N THR A 28 -48.36 -44.74 31.39
CA THR A 28 -48.32 -46.19 31.17
C THR A 28 -49.36 -46.86 32.08
N ASP A 29 -50.30 -47.55 31.41
CA ASP A 29 -51.28 -48.49 31.94
C ASP A 29 -50.61 -49.62 32.73
N GLU A 30 -51.17 -49.97 33.89
CA GLU A 30 -51.07 -51.32 34.43
C GLU A 30 -52.45 -51.67 35.01
N GLU A 31 -53.22 -52.42 34.22
CA GLU A 31 -54.40 -53.17 34.63
C GLU A 31 -53.95 -54.30 35.56
N ASP A 32 -54.32 -54.26 36.84
CA ASP A 32 -54.30 -55.46 37.68
C ASP A 32 -55.62 -55.60 38.45
N THR A 33 -56.45 -56.46 37.89
CA THR A 33 -57.72 -56.93 38.44
C THR A 33 -57.43 -58.01 39.49
N VAL A 34 -57.55 -57.65 40.76
CA VAL A 34 -57.76 -58.63 41.85
C VAL A 34 -59.06 -58.32 42.59
N SER A 35 -60.10 -59.02 42.15
CA SER A 35 -61.32 -59.25 42.91
C SER A 35 -60.98 -60.08 44.15
N SER A 36 -61.29 -59.57 45.35
CA SER A 36 -61.67 -60.44 46.48
C SER A 36 -62.41 -59.71 47.58
N SER A 37 -63.57 -60.28 47.87
CA SER A 37 -64.31 -60.33 49.14
C SER A 37 -64.77 -59.02 49.77
N VAL A 38 -66.05 -58.75 49.50
CA VAL A 38 -67.04 -58.22 50.44
C VAL A 38 -66.77 -58.69 51.88
N SER A 39 -66.47 -57.72 52.75
CA SER A 39 -66.63 -57.84 54.20
C SER A 39 -67.69 -56.83 54.60
N GLU A 40 -68.92 -57.32 54.71
CA GLU A 40 -70.06 -56.62 55.27
C GLU A 40 -69.95 -56.73 56.80
N ASP A 41 -69.11 -55.88 57.41
CA ASP A 41 -69.14 -55.68 58.85
C ASP A 41 -69.56 -54.23 59.08
N GLY A 42 -70.85 -54.10 59.40
CA GLY A 42 -71.55 -52.84 59.58
C GLY A 42 -71.06 -52.12 60.82
N ASP A 43 -70.22 -51.12 60.60
CA ASP A 43 -70.20 -49.90 61.41
C ASP A 43 -70.41 -48.72 60.46
N SER A 44 -71.63 -48.68 59.89
CA SER A 44 -72.10 -47.55 59.09
C SER A 44 -72.42 -46.41 60.05
N SER A 45 -71.38 -45.71 60.53
CA SER A 45 -71.55 -44.31 60.86
C SER A 45 -71.86 -43.62 59.54
N GLU A 46 -73.15 -43.42 59.30
CA GLU A 46 -73.73 -42.54 58.31
C GLU A 46 -73.06 -41.16 58.50
N MET A 47 -71.91 -40.97 57.85
CA MET A 47 -71.35 -39.65 57.66
C MET A 47 -72.44 -38.89 56.93
N ASP A 48 -72.96 -37.87 57.60
CA ASP A 48 -74.01 -37.01 57.09
C ASP A 48 -73.66 -36.63 55.64
N ASP A 49 -74.51 -36.97 54.68
CA ASP A 49 -74.28 -36.67 53.27
C ASP A 49 -74.03 -35.15 53.07
N GLU A 50 -74.61 -34.33 53.96
CA GLU A 50 -74.36 -32.89 54.06
C GLU A 50 -72.90 -32.55 54.38
N ASP A 51 -72.20 -33.33 55.23
CA ASP A 51 -70.79 -33.14 55.57
C ASP A 51 -69.87 -33.54 54.40
N CYS A 52 -70.24 -34.56 53.63
CA CYS A 52 -69.53 -34.94 52.40
C CYS A 52 -69.68 -33.87 51.30
N GLU A 53 -70.89 -33.34 51.10
CA GLU A 53 -71.14 -32.24 50.18
C GLU A 53 -70.42 -30.96 50.62
N ARG A 54 -70.37 -30.67 51.92
CA ARG A 54 -69.64 -29.53 52.48
C ARG A 54 -68.15 -29.59 52.17
N ARG A 55 -67.48 -30.72 52.44
CA ARG A 55 -66.05 -30.89 52.13
C ARG A 55 -65.76 -30.77 50.63
N ARG A 56 -66.67 -31.28 49.78
CA ARG A 56 -66.55 -31.14 48.33
C ARG A 56 -66.65 -29.67 47.88
N MET A 57 -67.55 -28.92 48.48
CA MET A 57 -67.71 -27.49 48.21
C MET A 57 -66.48 -26.70 48.66
N GLU A 58 -65.95 -26.96 49.85
CA GLU A 58 -64.73 -26.34 50.36
C GLU A 58 -63.53 -26.60 49.43
N CYS A 59 -63.36 -27.84 48.94
CA CYS A 59 -62.30 -28.18 48.01
C CYS A 59 -62.42 -27.44 46.66
N LEU A 60 -63.64 -27.27 46.15
CA LEU A 60 -63.90 -26.47 44.94
C LEU A 60 -63.63 -24.98 45.17
N ASP A 61 -64.02 -24.43 46.32
CA ASP A 61 -63.74 -23.04 46.69
C ASP A 61 -62.24 -22.78 46.85
N GLU A 62 -61.49 -23.72 47.41
CA GLU A 62 -60.02 -23.66 47.48
C GLU A 62 -59.39 -23.70 46.08
N MET A 63 -59.84 -24.62 45.21
CA MET A 63 -59.35 -24.73 43.84
C MET A 63 -59.62 -23.43 43.04
N THR A 64 -60.85 -22.91 43.11
CA THR A 64 -61.18 -21.65 42.43
C THR A 64 -60.40 -20.46 42.99
N THR A 65 -60.11 -20.44 44.29
CA THR A 65 -59.26 -19.42 44.90
C THR A 65 -57.82 -19.51 44.39
N LEU A 66 -57.27 -20.72 44.28
CA LEU A 66 -55.94 -20.96 43.70
C LEU A 66 -55.86 -20.58 42.23
N GLU A 67 -56.85 -20.95 41.42
CA GLU A 67 -56.93 -20.57 40.00
C GLU A 67 -56.94 -19.06 39.85
N LYS A 68 -57.70 -18.35 40.68
CA LYS A 68 -57.74 -16.89 40.69
C LYS A 68 -56.39 -16.28 41.05
N GLN A 69 -55.74 -16.78 42.09
CA GLN A 69 -54.39 -16.33 42.47
C GLN A 69 -53.39 -16.57 41.34
N PHE A 70 -53.47 -17.71 40.65
CA PHE A 70 -52.61 -18.00 39.52
C PHE A 70 -52.85 -17.04 38.35
N THR A 71 -54.11 -16.72 38.04
CA THR A 71 -54.42 -15.73 36.99
C THR A 71 -53.95 -14.33 37.35
N ASP A 72 -54.10 -13.91 38.61
CA ASP A 72 -53.67 -12.60 39.09
C ASP A 72 -52.13 -12.47 39.02
N LEU A 73 -51.40 -13.51 39.47
CA LEU A 73 -49.93 -13.56 39.39
C LEU A 73 -49.44 -13.56 37.94
N LYS A 74 -50.10 -14.31 37.06
CA LYS A 74 -49.79 -14.35 35.63
C LYS A 74 -49.97 -12.97 34.99
N GLU A 75 -51.08 -12.30 35.27
CA GLU A 75 -51.33 -10.95 34.74
C GLU A 75 -50.31 -9.93 35.28
N GLN A 76 -49.96 -10.03 36.56
CA GLN A 76 -48.94 -9.17 37.17
C GLN A 76 -47.57 -9.35 36.50
N LEU A 77 -47.15 -10.60 36.26
CA LEU A 77 -45.89 -10.91 35.57
C LEU A 77 -45.85 -10.31 34.15
N TYR A 78 -46.94 -10.42 33.39
CA TYR A 78 -47.01 -9.82 32.05
C TYR A 78 -46.99 -8.30 32.10
N LYS A 79 -47.72 -7.66 33.02
CA LYS A 79 -47.70 -6.21 33.20
C LYS A 79 -46.31 -5.70 33.55
N GLU A 80 -45.63 -6.38 34.47
CA GLU A 80 -44.26 -6.03 34.84
C GLU A 80 -43.30 -6.20 33.66
N ARG A 81 -43.41 -7.31 32.92
CA ARG A 81 -42.57 -7.54 31.74
C ARG A 81 -42.80 -6.50 30.66
N LEU A 82 -44.04 -6.13 30.40
CA LEU A 82 -44.39 -5.08 29.44
C LEU A 82 -43.80 -3.74 29.88
N SER A 83 -43.94 -3.39 31.16
CA SER A 83 -43.39 -2.15 31.72
C SER A 83 -41.86 -2.08 31.60
N GLN A 84 -41.14 -3.18 31.86
CA GLN A 84 -39.68 -3.24 31.66
C GLN A 84 -39.29 -2.96 30.21
N VAL A 85 -40.05 -3.49 29.25
CA VAL A 85 -39.80 -3.26 27.81
C VAL A 85 -40.12 -1.83 27.43
N GLU A 86 -41.22 -1.27 27.92
CA GLU A 86 -41.61 0.13 27.67
C GLU A 86 -40.57 1.11 28.21
N VAL A 87 -40.02 0.88 29.41
CA VAL A 87 -38.95 1.71 29.98
C VAL A 87 -37.71 1.67 29.10
N LYS A 88 -37.24 0.47 28.73
CA LYS A 88 -36.07 0.33 27.83
C LYS A 88 -36.30 0.99 26.47
N LEU A 89 -37.50 0.85 25.91
CA LEU A 89 -37.86 1.51 24.66
C LEU A 89 -37.80 3.03 24.80
N GLN A 90 -38.32 3.59 25.91
CA GLN A 90 -38.23 5.02 26.19
C GLN A 90 -36.79 5.48 26.37
N GLU A 91 -35.94 4.72 27.05
CA GLU A 91 -34.51 5.04 27.20
C GLU A 91 -33.80 5.12 25.85
N VAL A 92 -34.10 4.18 24.94
CA VAL A 92 -33.56 4.20 23.57
C VAL A 92 -34.10 5.39 22.78
N MET A 93 -35.41 5.66 22.84
CA MET A 93 -36.03 6.79 22.14
C MET A 93 -35.54 8.15 22.65
N ALA A 94 -35.27 8.26 23.95
CA ALA A 94 -34.69 9.44 24.57
C ALA A 94 -33.17 9.56 24.33
N GLY A 95 -32.55 8.51 23.76
CA GLY A 95 -31.12 8.47 23.52
C GLY A 95 -30.27 8.38 24.79
N CYS A 96 -30.85 7.93 25.91
CA CYS A 96 -30.15 7.75 27.19
C CYS A 96 -29.88 6.28 27.53
N ALA A 97 -30.18 5.35 26.62
CA ALA A 97 -29.86 3.94 26.77
C ALA A 97 -28.34 3.73 26.93
N GLN A 98 -27.94 3.37 28.16
CA GLN A 98 -26.55 3.33 28.61
C GLN A 98 -25.66 2.42 27.76
N GLU A 99 -26.22 1.32 27.26
CA GLU A 99 -25.53 0.33 26.40
C GLU A 99 -24.99 0.93 25.09
N TYR A 100 -25.56 2.04 24.61
CA TYR A 100 -25.11 2.73 23.39
C TYR A 100 -24.26 3.97 23.65
N LEU A 101 -24.33 4.55 24.85
CA LEU A 101 -23.67 5.82 25.16
C LEU A 101 -22.14 5.69 25.15
N GLU A 102 -21.59 4.64 25.75
CA GLU A 102 -20.15 4.40 25.78
C GLU A 102 -19.58 4.10 24.38
N PRO A 103 -20.15 3.18 23.57
CA PRO A 103 -19.72 3.00 22.18
C PRO A 103 -19.81 4.28 21.34
N LEU A 104 -20.85 5.10 21.55
CA LEU A 104 -21.00 6.37 20.84
C LEU A 104 -19.90 7.36 21.23
N ALA A 105 -19.59 7.50 22.52
CA ALA A 105 -18.52 8.37 23.00
C ALA A 105 -17.16 7.95 22.42
N ASN A 106 -16.87 6.65 22.43
CA ASN A 106 -15.64 6.08 21.85
C ASN A 106 -15.57 6.35 20.33
N LEU A 107 -16.69 6.22 19.61
CA LEU A 107 -16.72 6.51 18.18
C LEU A 107 -16.48 8.00 17.89
N GLN A 108 -17.08 8.88 18.70
CA GLN A 108 -16.87 10.33 18.61
C GLN A 108 -15.42 10.71 18.89
N GLU A 109 -14.78 10.12 19.91
CA GLU A 109 -13.37 10.33 20.21
C GLU A 109 -12.49 9.87 19.04
N ASN A 110 -12.72 8.67 18.51
CA ASN A 110 -11.99 8.15 17.35
C ASN A 110 -12.13 9.04 16.11
N MET A 111 -13.32 9.60 15.87
CA MET A 111 -13.53 10.58 14.80
C MET A 111 -12.69 11.84 15.03
N GLN A 112 -12.63 12.36 16.26
CA GLN A 112 -11.81 13.53 16.58
C GLN A 112 -10.32 13.25 16.41
N ILE A 113 -9.85 12.08 16.87
CA ILE A 113 -8.45 11.66 16.69
C ILE A 113 -8.12 11.57 15.21
N ARG A 114 -8.95 10.89 14.40
CA ARG A 114 -8.72 10.77 12.95
C ARG A 114 -8.67 12.13 12.27
N THR A 115 -9.56 13.05 12.64
CA THR A 115 -9.56 14.42 12.11
C THR A 115 -8.27 15.17 12.46
N LYS A 116 -7.82 15.08 13.72
CA LYS A 116 -6.57 15.71 14.17
C LYS A 116 -5.35 15.13 13.44
N VAL A 117 -5.26 13.81 13.35
CA VAL A 117 -4.17 13.12 12.63
C VAL A 117 -4.14 13.51 11.17
N ALA A 118 -5.29 13.56 10.50
CA ALA A 118 -5.38 14.01 9.10
C ALA A 118 -4.93 15.47 8.93
N GLY A 119 -5.26 16.34 9.90
CA GLY A 119 -4.78 17.73 9.94
C GLY A 119 -3.26 17.82 10.02
N ILE A 120 -2.64 17.13 10.99
CA ILE A 120 -1.18 17.09 11.15
C ILE A 120 -0.51 16.52 9.91
N TYR A 121 -1.05 15.43 9.35
CA TYR A 121 -0.51 14.82 8.14
C TYR A 121 -0.53 15.78 6.95
N ARG A 122 -1.61 16.54 6.78
CA ARG A 122 -1.71 17.58 5.75
C ARG A 122 -0.62 18.65 5.94
N GLU A 123 -0.41 19.13 7.16
CA GLU A 123 0.62 20.13 7.47
C GLU A 123 2.02 19.61 7.14
N LEU A 124 2.35 18.37 7.55
CA LEU A 124 3.63 17.74 7.22
C LEU A 124 3.84 17.57 5.71
N CYS A 125 2.78 17.23 4.97
CA CYS A 125 2.86 17.14 3.52
C CYS A 125 3.15 18.51 2.88
N LEU A 126 2.48 19.57 3.35
CA LEU A 126 2.72 20.93 2.87
C LEU A 126 4.15 21.38 3.18
N GLU A 127 4.64 21.14 4.39
CA GLU A 127 6.01 21.49 4.78
C GLU A 127 7.04 20.68 3.96
N SER A 128 6.78 19.40 3.70
CA SER A 128 7.64 18.59 2.83
C SER A 128 7.72 19.15 1.41
N VAL A 129 6.60 19.57 0.83
CA VAL A 129 6.57 20.18 -0.51
C VAL A 129 7.31 21.52 -0.50
N LYS A 130 7.10 22.35 0.52
CA LYS A 130 7.80 23.63 0.69
C LYS A 130 9.32 23.43 0.79
N ASN A 131 9.77 22.49 1.61
CA ASN A 131 11.20 22.18 1.75
C ASN A 131 11.80 21.70 0.41
N LYS A 132 11.10 20.84 -0.34
CA LYS A 132 11.57 20.42 -1.68
C LYS A 132 11.72 21.61 -2.63
N TYR A 133 10.72 22.50 -2.63
CA TYR A 133 10.75 23.72 -3.43
C TYR A 133 11.93 24.64 -3.05
N GLU A 134 12.16 24.85 -1.76
CA GLU A 134 13.28 25.66 -1.28
C GLU A 134 14.64 25.03 -1.62
N CYS A 135 14.79 23.72 -1.47
CA CYS A 135 16.00 23.00 -1.89
C CYS A 135 16.25 23.11 -3.39
N GLU A 136 15.21 23.02 -4.22
CA GLU A 136 15.33 23.15 -5.68
C GLU A 136 15.79 24.56 -6.09
N ILE A 137 15.21 25.60 -5.46
CA ILE A 137 15.67 26.98 -5.67
C ILE A 137 17.14 27.13 -5.30
N GLN A 138 17.53 26.61 -4.14
CA GLN A 138 18.91 26.71 -3.67
C GLN A 138 19.87 25.99 -4.62
N ALA A 139 19.51 24.78 -5.07
CA ALA A 139 20.31 24.02 -6.02
C ALA A 139 20.46 24.76 -7.36
N ALA A 140 19.37 25.32 -7.88
CA ALA A 140 19.39 26.10 -9.12
C ALA A 140 20.26 27.37 -9.00
N CYS A 141 20.17 28.10 -7.88
CA CYS A 141 21.01 29.26 -7.61
C CYS A 141 22.49 28.89 -7.53
N GLN A 142 22.83 27.85 -6.77
CA GLN A 142 24.22 27.38 -6.63
C GLN A 142 24.79 26.87 -7.96
N HIS A 143 23.98 26.16 -8.75
CA HIS A 143 24.38 25.71 -10.08
C HIS A 143 24.66 26.91 -11.00
N TRP A 144 23.76 27.89 -11.04
CA TRP A 144 23.95 29.11 -11.82
C TRP A 144 25.21 29.89 -11.41
N GLU A 145 25.45 30.07 -10.11
CA GLU A 145 26.66 30.73 -9.61
C GLU A 145 27.94 29.99 -10.00
N SER A 146 27.92 28.65 -9.91
CA SER A 146 29.05 27.80 -10.28
C SER A 146 29.35 27.86 -11.78
N GLU A 147 28.32 27.76 -12.63
CA GLU A 147 28.47 27.87 -14.09
C GLU A 147 28.99 29.24 -14.50
N LYS A 148 28.50 30.30 -13.86
CA LYS A 148 28.99 31.66 -14.08
C LYS A 148 30.48 31.75 -13.77
N LEU A 149 30.92 31.27 -12.60
CA LEU A 149 32.33 31.28 -12.21
C LEU A 149 33.19 30.45 -13.18
N LEU A 150 32.75 29.24 -13.51
CA LEU A 150 33.44 28.36 -14.45
C LEU A 150 33.61 29.01 -15.83
N LEU A 151 32.61 29.75 -16.31
CA LEU A 151 32.70 30.49 -17.57
C LEU A 151 33.73 31.62 -17.47
N PHE A 152 33.77 32.37 -16.37
CA PHE A 152 34.79 33.39 -16.15
C PHE A 152 36.20 32.79 -16.16
N ASP A 153 36.42 31.68 -15.45
CA ASP A 153 37.71 30.98 -15.41
C ASP A 153 38.11 30.46 -16.80
N THR A 154 37.14 29.94 -17.57
CA THR A 154 37.38 29.46 -18.94
C THR A 154 37.82 30.60 -19.85
N VAL A 155 37.10 31.72 -19.84
CA VAL A 155 37.46 32.91 -20.65
C VAL A 155 38.80 33.48 -20.22
N GLN A 156 39.07 33.54 -18.91
CA GLN A 156 40.36 33.98 -18.40
C GLN A 156 41.49 33.09 -18.91
N SER A 157 41.34 31.76 -18.79
CA SER A 157 42.33 30.80 -19.26
C SER A 157 42.60 30.92 -20.77
N GLU A 158 41.55 31.09 -21.58
CA GLU A 158 41.69 31.32 -23.03
C GLU A 158 42.45 32.60 -23.34
N LEU A 159 42.21 33.68 -22.60
CA LEU A 159 42.91 34.96 -22.79
C LEU A 159 44.38 34.84 -22.39
N GLU A 160 44.67 34.20 -21.26
CA GLU A 160 46.03 33.92 -20.80
C GLU A 160 46.79 33.04 -21.81
N GLU A 161 46.14 32.04 -22.38
CA GLU A 161 46.75 31.19 -23.41
C GLU A 161 46.96 31.94 -24.73
N LYS A 162 46.03 32.82 -25.14
CA LYS A 162 46.21 33.71 -26.30
C LYS A 162 47.39 34.66 -26.09
N ILE A 163 47.53 35.25 -24.90
CA ILE A 163 48.67 36.09 -24.54
C ILE A 163 49.97 35.28 -24.66
N ARG A 164 50.01 34.08 -24.06
CA ARG A 164 51.19 33.21 -24.12
C ARG A 164 51.59 32.86 -25.56
N ARG A 165 50.64 32.47 -26.41
CA ARG A 165 50.91 32.19 -27.83
C ARG A 165 51.44 33.42 -28.57
N LEU A 166 50.88 34.61 -28.32
CA LEU A 166 51.38 35.84 -28.93
C LEU A 166 52.80 36.19 -28.46
N GLU A 167 53.12 35.92 -27.20
CA GLU A 167 54.48 36.07 -26.67
C GLU A 167 55.43 35.07 -27.32
N GLU A 168 55.05 33.80 -27.44
CA GLU A 168 55.82 32.76 -28.15
C GLU A 168 56.06 33.15 -29.62
N ASP A 169 55.02 33.60 -30.31
CA ASP A 169 55.11 34.09 -31.69
C ASP A 169 56.07 35.27 -31.81
N ARG A 170 56.02 36.25 -30.89
CA ARG A 170 56.97 37.38 -30.84
C ARG A 170 58.41 36.89 -30.70
N HIS A 171 58.68 36.02 -29.73
CA HIS A 171 60.03 35.47 -29.53
C HIS A 171 60.48 34.62 -30.73
N SER A 172 59.56 33.89 -31.38
CA SER A 172 59.87 33.10 -32.57
C SER A 172 60.28 33.98 -33.76
N ILE A 173 59.63 35.13 -33.94
CA ILE A 173 59.96 36.12 -34.97
C ILE A 173 61.34 36.73 -34.67
N ASP A 174 61.62 37.08 -33.42
CA ASP A 174 62.92 37.64 -33.02
C ASP A 174 64.06 36.65 -33.33
N ILE A 175 63.92 35.38 -32.92
CA ILE A 175 64.91 34.32 -33.20
C ILE A 175 65.06 34.08 -34.71
N THR A 176 63.94 34.03 -35.44
CA THR A 176 63.95 33.81 -36.89
C THR A 176 64.60 35.01 -37.60
N SER A 177 64.30 36.24 -37.17
CA SER A 177 64.89 37.48 -37.69
C SER A 177 66.40 37.56 -37.44
N GLU A 178 66.87 37.13 -36.27
CA GLU A 178 68.31 36.99 -35.98
C GLU A 178 68.98 35.95 -36.88
N LEU A 179 68.32 34.80 -37.12
CA LEU A 179 68.85 33.74 -37.99
C LEU A 179 68.93 34.17 -39.47
N TRP A 180 67.94 34.93 -39.96
CA TRP A 180 67.97 35.50 -41.32
C TRP A 180 68.91 36.71 -41.45
N ASN A 181 69.13 37.49 -40.39
CA ASN A 181 70.13 38.56 -40.38
C ASN A 181 71.57 38.02 -40.27
N ASP A 182 71.80 36.92 -39.54
CA ASP A 182 73.13 36.29 -39.43
C ASP A 182 73.57 35.66 -40.77
N GLY A 183 72.62 35.18 -41.57
CA GLY A 183 72.85 34.77 -42.96
C GLY A 183 73.28 35.92 -43.91
N LEU A 184 73.03 37.19 -43.54
CA LEU A 184 73.41 38.36 -44.34
C LEU A 184 74.74 39.00 -43.90
N HIS A 185 75.24 38.68 -42.71
CA HIS A 185 76.50 39.22 -42.20
C HIS A 185 77.70 38.29 -42.37
N ALA A 186 77.48 37.00 -42.66
CA ALA A 186 78.53 36.01 -42.91
C ALA A 186 78.82 35.79 -44.41
N ARG A 187 79.11 36.83 -45.20
CA ARG A 187 79.94 36.72 -46.44
C ARG A 187 80.27 38.07 -47.06
N LYS A 188 81.49 38.56 -46.80
CA LYS A 188 82.17 39.47 -47.72
C LYS A 188 82.47 38.74 -49.05
N ASN A 189 82.29 39.46 -50.14
CA ASN A 189 82.97 39.34 -51.43
C ASN A 189 82.63 38.17 -52.39
N LYS A 190 82.49 38.62 -53.65
CA LYS A 190 82.72 37.99 -54.95
C LYS A 190 81.54 37.30 -55.65
N LYS A 191 81.31 37.89 -56.83
CA LYS A 191 80.86 37.34 -58.12
C LYS A 191 79.35 37.27 -58.35
N LYS A 192 78.95 38.21 -59.22
CA LYS A 192 77.84 38.05 -60.16
C LYS A 192 78.03 36.75 -60.95
N ASP A 193 76.98 35.94 -61.01
CA ASP A 193 76.62 35.18 -62.19
C ASP A 193 75.09 34.94 -62.18
N PRO A 194 74.35 35.28 -63.26
CA PRO A 194 72.90 35.32 -63.23
C PRO A 194 72.26 34.14 -64.00
N PHE A 195 72.28 32.91 -63.49
CA PHE A 195 71.49 31.81 -64.09
C PHE A 195 71.18 30.68 -63.10
N CYS A 196 69.95 30.60 -62.58
CA CYS A 196 69.13 29.36 -62.48
C CYS A 196 67.80 29.56 -61.72
N PRO A 197 66.78 28.69 -61.91
CA PRO A 197 65.48 29.13 -62.38
C PRO A 197 64.32 28.87 -61.39
N VAL A 198 63.23 29.63 -61.60
CA VAL A 198 61.82 29.21 -61.53
C VAL A 198 61.27 28.71 -60.18
N LYS A 199 60.58 29.65 -59.51
CA LYS A 199 59.28 29.54 -58.82
C LYS A 199 58.74 28.11 -58.61
N LYS A 200 58.77 27.62 -57.36
CA LYS A 200 57.90 26.52 -56.93
C LYS A 200 56.61 27.09 -56.32
N LYS A 201 55.50 26.70 -56.92
CA LYS A 201 54.13 27.10 -56.60
C LYS A 201 53.70 26.49 -55.26
N LYS A 202 52.86 27.23 -54.52
CA LYS A 202 52.13 26.78 -53.34
C LYS A 202 51.31 25.50 -53.66
N PRO A 203 51.14 24.55 -52.72
CA PRO A 203 50.24 23.42 -52.91
C PRO A 203 48.82 23.90 -53.24
N VAL A 204 48.18 23.23 -54.19
CA VAL A 204 46.79 23.50 -54.58
C VAL A 204 45.89 23.10 -53.42
N VAL A 205 45.26 24.08 -52.77
CA VAL A 205 44.16 23.83 -51.84
C VAL A 205 42.95 23.47 -52.69
N VAL A 206 42.54 22.21 -52.66
CA VAL A 206 41.27 21.77 -53.25
C VAL A 206 40.16 22.35 -52.38
N SER A 207 39.53 23.41 -52.88
CA SER A 207 38.32 23.99 -52.29
C SER A 207 37.11 23.35 -52.98
N GLY A 208 36.45 22.42 -52.29
CA GLY A 208 35.21 21.77 -52.72
C GLY A 208 34.74 20.76 -51.67
N PRO A 209 33.43 20.45 -51.59
CA PRO A 209 32.91 19.48 -50.63
C PRO A 209 33.52 18.10 -50.90
N TYR A 210 34.33 17.61 -49.97
CA TYR A 210 34.94 16.29 -50.03
C TYR A 210 34.04 15.27 -49.32
N ILE A 211 33.69 14.18 -50.00
CA ILE A 211 33.00 13.05 -49.38
C ILE A 211 34.06 12.27 -48.59
N VAL A 212 33.97 12.33 -47.27
CA VAL A 212 34.83 11.56 -46.37
C VAL A 212 34.26 10.14 -46.28
N TYR A 213 34.97 9.17 -46.85
CA TYR A 213 34.58 7.74 -46.81
C TYR A 213 35.03 7.02 -45.53
N MET A 214 35.91 7.64 -44.74
CA MET A 214 36.45 7.08 -43.50
C MET A 214 35.78 7.76 -42.31
N LEU A 215 35.20 6.96 -41.40
CA LEU A 215 34.74 7.47 -40.11
C LEU A 215 35.91 8.02 -39.30
N GLN A 216 35.66 8.97 -38.39
CA GLN A 216 36.68 9.44 -37.46
C GLN A 216 37.03 8.32 -36.48
N ASP A 217 38.27 8.28 -36.00
CA ASP A 217 38.73 7.26 -35.04
C ASP A 217 37.86 7.21 -33.78
N LEU A 218 37.25 8.34 -33.39
CA LEU A 218 36.33 8.44 -32.25
C LEU A 218 35.04 7.66 -32.49
N ASP A 219 34.42 7.81 -33.66
CA ASP A 219 33.19 7.11 -34.04
C ASP A 219 33.44 5.59 -34.14
N ILE A 220 34.61 5.20 -34.66
CA ILE A 220 35.05 3.80 -34.73
C ILE A 220 35.20 3.21 -33.32
N LEU A 221 35.77 3.97 -32.37
CA LEU A 221 35.92 3.53 -30.99
C LEU A 221 34.58 3.40 -30.26
N GLU A 222 33.65 4.32 -30.51
CA GLU A 222 32.31 4.29 -29.93
C GLU A 222 31.54 3.05 -30.41
N ASP A 223 31.49 2.81 -31.72
CA ASP A 223 30.86 1.64 -32.32
C ASP A 223 31.50 0.33 -31.84
N TRP A 224 32.84 0.30 -31.75
CA TRP A 224 33.57 -0.83 -31.21
C TRP A 224 33.16 -1.16 -29.77
N THR A 225 32.95 -0.13 -28.96
CA THR A 225 32.52 -0.26 -27.56
C THR A 225 31.08 -0.73 -27.48
N ALA A 226 30.19 -0.21 -28.34
CA ALA A 226 28.80 -0.62 -28.44
C ALA A 226 28.66 -2.11 -28.82
N ILE A 227 29.46 -2.57 -29.79
CA ILE A 227 29.49 -3.98 -30.21
C ILE A 227 29.93 -4.89 -29.04
N ARG A 228 31.00 -4.53 -28.33
CA ARG A 228 31.45 -5.31 -27.17
C ARG A 228 30.40 -5.38 -26.07
N LYS A 229 29.67 -4.29 -25.83
CA LYS A 229 28.59 -4.22 -24.85
C LYS A 229 27.41 -5.12 -25.25
N ALA A 230 27.03 -5.13 -26.52
CA ALA A 230 25.96 -5.99 -27.05
C ALA A 230 26.35 -7.48 -27.04
N MET A 231 27.61 -7.80 -27.35
CA MET A 231 28.12 -9.17 -27.27
C MET A 231 28.17 -9.68 -25.82
N ALA A 232 28.40 -8.81 -24.84
CA ALA A 232 28.35 -9.17 -23.43
C ALA A 232 26.91 -9.44 -22.94
N SER A 233 25.90 -8.78 -23.53
CA SER A 233 24.49 -9.01 -23.17
C SER A 233 23.86 -10.20 -23.91
N LEU A 234 24.44 -10.67 -25.03
CA LEU A 234 24.08 -11.93 -25.69
C LEU A 234 25.05 -13.06 -25.30
N GLY A 235 25.09 -13.43 -24.02
CA GLY A 235 25.71 -14.69 -23.59
C GLY A 235 24.99 -15.91 -24.17
N PRO A 236 25.67 -17.06 -24.35
CA PRO A 236 25.13 -18.20 -25.07
C PRO A 236 23.92 -18.80 -24.34
N HIS A 237 22.77 -18.74 -25.01
CA HIS A 237 21.52 -19.37 -24.62
C HIS A 237 21.73 -20.89 -24.54
N ARG A 238 21.93 -21.43 -23.33
CA ARG A 238 21.70 -22.84 -23.04
C ARG A 238 20.36 -22.98 -22.36
N VAL A 239 19.40 -23.50 -23.13
CA VAL A 239 18.27 -24.26 -22.60
C VAL A 239 18.84 -25.40 -21.76
N LYS A 240 18.58 -25.38 -20.46
CA LYS A 240 18.42 -26.58 -19.61
C LYS A 240 17.85 -26.18 -18.25
N VAL A 241 16.69 -26.76 -17.97
CA VAL A 241 16.13 -26.99 -16.64
C VAL A 241 17.22 -27.63 -15.78
N ASP A 242 17.53 -27.01 -14.65
CA ASP A 242 17.80 -27.70 -13.38
C ASP A 242 17.78 -26.68 -12.24
N VAL A 243 16.98 -27.01 -11.24
CA VAL A 243 16.88 -26.30 -9.95
C VAL A 243 18.15 -26.55 -9.15
N PRO A 244 18.70 -25.52 -8.48
CA PRO A 244 19.01 -25.71 -7.07
C PRO A 244 18.49 -24.55 -6.22
N ALA A 245 18.04 -24.94 -5.03
CA ALA A 245 17.46 -24.07 -4.02
C ALA A 245 18.41 -22.96 -3.57
N LEU A 246 17.93 -21.73 -3.65
CA LEU A 246 18.29 -20.63 -2.77
C LEU A 246 17.00 -19.83 -2.55
N LYS A 247 16.55 -19.70 -1.31
CA LYS A 247 15.34 -18.94 -0.98
C LYS A 247 15.54 -17.45 -1.31
N PRO A 248 14.63 -16.80 -2.05
CA PRO A 248 14.27 -15.42 -1.79
C PRO A 248 12.80 -15.40 -1.35
N ASP A 249 12.58 -15.03 -0.10
CA ASP A 249 11.26 -14.60 0.34
C ASP A 249 10.97 -13.24 -0.31
N ARG A 250 10.52 -13.28 -1.56
CA ARG A 250 9.93 -12.18 -2.30
C ARG A 250 8.89 -12.79 -3.21
N HIS A 251 7.64 -12.67 -2.80
CA HIS A 251 6.47 -13.03 -3.59
C HIS A 251 6.60 -12.34 -4.96
N HIS A 252 7.09 -13.08 -5.96
CA HIS A 252 7.07 -12.64 -7.35
C HIS A 252 5.63 -12.76 -7.80
N HIS A 253 4.88 -11.66 -7.68
CA HIS A 253 3.57 -11.59 -8.29
C HIS A 253 3.76 -11.62 -9.81
N VAL A 254 3.38 -12.72 -10.45
CA VAL A 254 3.39 -12.85 -11.91
C VAL A 254 2.16 -12.11 -12.44
N ALA A 255 2.36 -10.87 -12.89
CA ALA A 255 1.34 -10.12 -13.61
C ALA A 255 1.57 -10.28 -15.11
N ARG A 256 0.57 -10.79 -15.84
CA ARG A 256 0.58 -10.86 -17.31
C ARG A 256 -0.75 -10.32 -17.85
N SER A 257 -0.71 -9.59 -18.96
CA SER A 257 -1.91 -9.14 -19.67
C SER A 257 -2.04 -9.91 -20.99
N GLU A 258 -3.23 -10.43 -21.26
CA GLU A 258 -3.56 -11.13 -22.49
C GLU A 258 -5.03 -10.83 -22.85
N ASP A 259 -5.30 -10.45 -24.10
CA ASP A 259 -6.64 -10.11 -24.61
C ASP A 259 -7.47 -9.14 -23.73
N GLY A 260 -6.84 -8.07 -23.24
CA GLY A 260 -7.51 -7.06 -22.42
C GLY A 260 -7.90 -7.53 -21.01
N ARG A 261 -7.43 -8.71 -20.59
CA ARG A 261 -7.60 -9.26 -19.23
C ARG A 261 -6.25 -9.30 -18.51
N LEU A 262 -6.28 -8.99 -17.22
CA LEU A 262 -5.09 -9.01 -16.36
C LEU A 262 -5.09 -10.31 -15.56
N TYR A 263 -4.03 -11.10 -15.66
CA TYR A 263 -3.79 -12.24 -14.81
C TYR A 263 -2.88 -11.83 -13.65
N TYR A 264 -3.38 -11.96 -12.43
CA TYR A 264 -2.65 -11.64 -11.21
C TYR A 264 -3.02 -12.66 -10.13
N ASP A 265 -2.02 -13.15 -9.39
CA ASP A 265 -2.18 -14.10 -8.27
C ASP A 265 -3.09 -15.30 -8.57
N SER A 266 -2.87 -15.94 -9.72
CA SER A 266 -3.64 -17.10 -10.21
C SER A 266 -5.10 -16.84 -10.61
N GLN A 267 -5.50 -15.58 -10.79
CA GLN A 267 -6.86 -15.19 -11.20
C GLN A 267 -6.84 -14.22 -12.39
N TRP A 268 -7.92 -14.27 -13.19
CA TRP A 268 -8.14 -13.36 -14.31
C TRP A 268 -9.11 -12.25 -13.92
N TYR A 269 -8.73 -11.01 -14.24
CA TYR A 269 -9.51 -9.81 -13.98
C TYR A 269 -9.90 -9.11 -15.28
N CYS A 270 -11.13 -8.62 -15.33
CA CYS A 270 -11.67 -7.84 -16.44
C CYS A 270 -11.56 -6.33 -16.15
N ARG A 271 -11.58 -5.52 -17.21
CA ARG A 271 -11.55 -4.04 -17.12
C ARG A 271 -12.61 -3.52 -16.15
N GLY A 272 -12.21 -2.64 -15.23
CA GLY A 272 -13.09 -2.05 -14.21
C GLY A 272 -13.23 -2.87 -12.92
N GLN A 273 -12.60 -4.05 -12.82
CA GLN A 273 -12.51 -4.77 -11.55
C GLN A 273 -11.34 -4.25 -10.71
N ALA A 274 -11.61 -3.98 -9.43
CA ALA A 274 -10.59 -3.58 -8.47
C ALA A 274 -9.83 -4.81 -7.93
N ILE A 275 -8.51 -4.74 -7.93
CA ILE A 275 -7.64 -5.79 -7.38
C ILE A 275 -7.07 -5.30 -6.06
N CYS A 276 -7.22 -6.10 -5.00
CA CYS A 276 -6.70 -5.80 -3.67
C CYS A 276 -5.37 -6.53 -3.48
N ILE A 277 -4.26 -5.80 -3.58
CA ILE A 277 -2.92 -6.36 -3.34
C ILE A 277 -2.59 -6.12 -1.87
N ASN A 278 -2.57 -7.18 -1.07
CA ASN A 278 -2.23 -7.10 0.34
C ASN A 278 -0.72 -7.30 0.50
N ARG A 279 0.05 -6.21 0.60
CA ARG A 279 1.46 -6.28 0.99
C ARG A 279 1.53 -6.27 2.50
N LYS A 280 2.15 -7.29 3.08
CA LYS A 280 2.16 -7.57 4.52
C LYS A 280 2.77 -6.44 5.39
N ASP A 281 3.34 -5.40 4.79
CA ASP A 281 3.96 -4.25 5.47
C ASP A 281 3.49 -2.87 4.97
N ASP A 282 2.42 -2.77 4.15
CA ASP A 282 1.89 -1.47 3.69
C ASP A 282 0.36 -1.48 3.54
N TYR A 283 -0.28 -0.33 3.79
CA TYR A 283 -1.73 -0.14 3.69
C TYR A 283 -2.30 -0.61 2.33
N PRO A 284 -3.54 -1.17 2.30
CA PRO A 284 -4.13 -1.73 1.08
C PRO A 284 -4.25 -0.65 0.00
N THR A 285 -3.46 -0.82 -1.06
CA THR A 285 -3.48 0.09 -2.21
C THR A 285 -4.45 -0.48 -3.24
N ARG A 286 -5.55 0.25 -3.50
CA ARG A 286 -6.52 -0.09 -4.54
C ARG A 286 -5.99 0.47 -5.87
N MET A 287 -5.58 -0.41 -6.78
CA MET A 287 -5.22 -0.02 -8.15
C MET A 287 -6.37 -0.37 -9.09
N GLU A 288 -6.78 0.61 -9.89
CA GLU A 288 -7.68 0.40 -11.02
C GLU A 288 -6.84 0.23 -12.29
N PHE A 289 -7.07 -0.86 -13.02
CA PHE A 289 -6.40 -1.10 -14.29
C PHE A 289 -7.05 -0.23 -15.38
N CYS A 290 -6.37 0.86 -15.75
CA CYS A 290 -6.73 1.70 -16.88
C CYS A 290 -5.73 1.46 -18.01
N GLY A 291 -6.10 0.61 -18.98
CA GLY A 291 -5.36 0.46 -20.23
C GLY A 291 -5.99 1.33 -21.30
N ASP A 292 -5.18 2.15 -21.97
CA ASP A 292 -5.61 2.92 -23.14
C ASP A 292 -5.90 1.98 -24.33
N PRO A 293 -6.94 2.27 -25.13
CA PRO A 293 -7.25 1.48 -26.31
C PRO A 293 -6.18 1.66 -27.42
N PRO A 294 -6.09 0.68 -28.34
CA PRO A 294 -5.10 0.69 -29.43
C PRO A 294 -5.27 1.87 -30.40
#